data_AF-A0A0Q0CV69-F1
#
_entry.id   AF-A0A0Q0CV69-F1
#
_cell.length_a   1.000
_cell.length_b   1.000
_cell.length_c   1.000
_cell.angle_alpha   90.00
_cell.angle_beta   90.00
_cell.angle_gamma   90.00
#
_symmetry.space_group_name_H-M   'P 1'
#
loop_
_entity.id
_entity.type
_entity.pdbx_description
1 polymer ?
#
loop_
_entity_poly.entity_id
_entity_poly.type
_entity_poly.pdbx_seq_one_letter_code
_entity_poly.pdbx_strand_id
1 'polypeptide(L)'
;MLWDFLQGVLRVFHYVPGDVEWAWDGRQLWLLQYRPISDYGWRRHLTAANIAEILPPQPSRLVEYAQRRAAGSIPAIMARWDSRVLQDNEPFTALFGAASYINNDLFLARLADWGVASSSYADEVGGAAPHLPWRPLRLLRSLPVFLRMQRVARGHLLTLEKQLHRFDRELHALTAQGADGQQLADWFTRFYVFVVQGNLCIATSLASSGGDLLGRPPTAYDDLEHCPHRLPWETDPATPRPAAADLPLQAFPTWPGIIRVAHRAGLPGMRGYYLQVREWYRDNLMRLFFRLHHAMPSADRADWFASHPDIRSRAGSFWQDGREGTEQATGFMIYPGQVQGILGDDILLEDTLDPGRHAHYQNARAVIARMGGRLSHGSTLLRELRKPSAVLPNVDMAWVGKEVRYRDGELLLVEGQ
;
A
#
# COMPACT_ATOMS: atom_id res chain seq x y z
N MET A 1 26.52 -17.36 -18.75
CA MET A 1 26.16 -18.79 -18.89
C MET A 1 24.87 -19.14 -18.17
N LEU A 2 24.84 -19.24 -16.82
CA LEU A 2 23.59 -19.56 -16.11
C LEU A 2 22.50 -18.50 -16.31
N TRP A 3 22.85 -17.21 -16.21
CA TRP A 3 21.90 -16.12 -16.46
C TRP A 3 21.28 -16.20 -17.87
N ASP A 4 22.11 -16.37 -18.89
CA ASP A 4 21.65 -16.46 -20.29
C ASP A 4 20.79 -17.71 -20.53
N PHE A 5 21.13 -18.83 -19.88
CA PHE A 5 20.33 -20.04 -19.87
C PHE A 5 18.95 -19.80 -19.22
N LEU A 6 18.90 -19.20 -18.03
CA LEU A 6 17.63 -18.89 -17.35
C LEU A 6 16.78 -17.89 -18.15
N GLN A 7 17.39 -16.87 -18.75
CA GLN A 7 16.72 -15.93 -19.65
C GLN A 7 16.19 -16.64 -20.92
N GLY A 8 16.95 -17.61 -21.44
CA GLY A 8 16.52 -18.46 -22.54
C GLY A 8 15.29 -19.31 -22.18
N VAL A 9 15.31 -19.95 -21.01
CA VAL A 9 14.16 -20.71 -20.47
C VAL A 9 12.94 -19.80 -20.35
N LEU A 10 13.06 -18.66 -19.68
CA LEU A 10 11.96 -17.71 -19.53
C LEU A 10 11.41 -17.24 -20.88
N ARG A 11 12.27 -16.95 -21.86
CA ARG A 11 11.83 -16.55 -23.21
C ARG A 11 11.04 -17.65 -23.91
N VAL A 12 11.49 -18.91 -23.82
CA VAL A 12 10.81 -20.07 -24.40
C VAL A 12 9.42 -20.26 -23.78
N PHE A 13 9.31 -20.06 -22.46
CA PHE A 13 8.04 -20.14 -21.73
C PHE A 13 7.32 -18.79 -21.62
N HIS A 14 7.52 -17.89 -22.60
CA HIS A 14 6.81 -16.62 -22.73
C HIS A 14 6.81 -15.72 -21.48
N TYR A 15 7.89 -15.74 -20.72
CA TYR A 15 8.06 -14.99 -19.48
C TYR A 15 6.99 -15.31 -18.42
N VAL A 16 6.35 -16.48 -18.54
CA VAL A 16 5.52 -17.02 -17.46
C VAL A 16 6.42 -17.17 -16.23
N PRO A 17 5.99 -16.76 -15.03
CA PRO A 17 6.75 -17.03 -13.81
C PRO A 17 6.74 -18.55 -13.55
N GLY A 18 7.92 -19.13 -13.31
CA GLY A 18 8.04 -20.56 -13.10
C GLY A 18 9.27 -20.96 -12.30
N ASP A 19 9.13 -22.03 -11.54
CA ASP A 19 10.26 -22.70 -10.90
C ASP A 19 11.05 -23.43 -11.98
N VAL A 20 12.35 -23.12 -12.06
CA VAL A 20 13.27 -23.69 -13.03
C VAL A 20 14.20 -24.67 -12.32
N GLU A 21 14.03 -25.96 -12.57
CA GLU A 21 14.97 -27.00 -12.14
C GLU A 21 15.95 -27.29 -13.27
N TRP A 22 17.24 -27.26 -12.96
CA TRP A 22 18.30 -27.46 -13.94
C TRP A 22 19.48 -28.21 -13.34
N ALA A 23 20.30 -28.82 -14.21
CA ALA A 23 21.53 -29.51 -13.84
C ALA A 23 22.71 -29.06 -14.70
N TRP A 24 23.91 -29.25 -14.19
CA TRP A 24 25.16 -29.01 -14.90
C TRP A 24 25.94 -30.33 -15.00
N ASP A 25 26.31 -30.73 -16.21
CA ASP A 25 27.02 -31.99 -16.46
C ASP A 25 28.56 -31.82 -16.56
N GLY A 26 29.07 -30.61 -16.31
CA GLY A 26 30.49 -30.27 -16.52
C GLY A 26 30.78 -29.57 -17.85
N ARG A 27 29.85 -29.58 -18.82
CA ARG A 27 30.00 -29.00 -20.15
C ARG A 27 28.83 -28.09 -20.56
N GLN A 28 27.59 -28.42 -20.19
CA GLN A 28 26.40 -27.65 -20.52
C GLN A 28 25.30 -27.70 -19.43
N LEU A 29 24.39 -26.73 -19.48
CA LEU A 29 23.24 -26.62 -18.58
C LEU A 29 22.04 -27.36 -19.21
N TRP A 30 21.40 -28.19 -18.40
CA TRP A 30 20.21 -28.95 -18.78
C TRP A 30 19.00 -28.42 -18.02
N LEU A 31 17.91 -28.14 -18.72
CA LEU A 31 16.61 -27.91 -18.09
C LEU A 31 16.01 -29.27 -17.72
N LEU A 32 15.82 -29.51 -16.42
CA LEU A 32 15.20 -30.73 -15.91
C LEU A 32 13.68 -30.57 -15.83
N GLN A 33 13.23 -29.43 -15.31
CA GLN A 33 11.82 -29.14 -15.14
C GLN A 33 11.57 -27.64 -15.19
N TYR A 34 10.45 -27.26 -15.81
CA TYR A 34 9.87 -25.94 -15.69
C TYR A 34 8.45 -26.09 -15.16
N ARG A 35 8.19 -25.58 -13.96
CA ARG A 35 6.86 -25.60 -13.34
C ARG A 35 6.30 -24.19 -13.31
N PRO A 36 5.21 -23.88 -14.05
CA PRO A 36 4.53 -22.60 -13.90
C PRO A 36 4.16 -22.39 -12.43
N ILE A 37 4.60 -21.27 -11.84
CA ILE A 37 4.19 -20.90 -10.50
C ILE A 37 2.77 -20.35 -10.64
N SER A 38 1.77 -21.17 -10.31
CA SER A 38 0.35 -20.82 -10.37
C SER A 38 -0.10 -19.94 -9.19
N ASP A 39 0.72 -19.87 -8.15
CA ASP A 39 0.52 -19.02 -6.98
C ASP A 39 1.87 -18.36 -6.68
N TYR A 40 2.13 -17.18 -7.26
CA TYR A 40 2.88 -16.22 -6.48
C TYR A 40 1.89 -15.82 -5.40
N GLY A 41 2.03 -16.41 -4.21
CA GLY A 41 1.61 -15.72 -3.02
C GLY A 41 2.52 -14.51 -2.88
N TRP A 42 2.41 -13.53 -3.79
CA TRP A 42 2.96 -12.23 -3.55
C TRP A 42 2.29 -11.81 -2.26
N ARG A 43 3.14 -11.62 -1.25
CA ARG A 43 2.70 -11.22 0.06
C ARG A 43 3.11 -9.78 0.17
N ARG A 44 2.12 -8.90 0.19
CA ARG A 44 2.34 -7.50 0.47
C ARG A 44 2.00 -7.21 1.91
N HIS A 45 2.90 -6.56 2.61
CA HIS A 45 2.59 -6.09 3.94
C HIS A 45 1.94 -4.70 3.85
N LEU A 46 0.66 -4.60 4.20
CA LEU A 46 -0.11 -3.37 4.17
C LEU A 46 -0.33 -2.81 5.57
N THR A 47 -0.57 -1.50 5.67
CA THR A 47 -0.99 -0.89 6.94
C THR A 47 -1.91 0.29 6.76
N ALA A 48 -2.85 0.42 7.70
CA ALA A 48 -3.69 1.59 7.89
C ALA A 48 -3.30 2.40 9.14
N ALA A 49 -2.34 1.95 9.96
CA ALA A 49 -2.09 2.52 11.29
C ALA A 49 -1.89 4.05 11.27
N ASN A 50 -0.91 4.54 10.51
CA ASN A 50 -0.65 5.98 10.39
C ASN A 50 -1.80 6.73 9.68
N ILE A 51 -2.35 6.18 8.58
CA ILE A 51 -3.45 6.82 7.84
C ILE A 51 -4.72 6.92 8.71
N ALA A 52 -4.98 5.96 9.59
CA ALA A 52 -6.14 5.93 10.47
C ALA A 52 -6.07 6.96 11.61
N GLU A 53 -4.93 7.62 11.83
CA GLU A 53 -4.80 8.75 12.78
C GLU A 53 -5.14 10.10 12.14
N ILE A 54 -5.02 10.21 10.80
CA ILE A 54 -5.12 11.49 10.07
C ILE A 54 -6.29 11.55 9.08
N LEU A 55 -6.89 10.41 8.72
CA LEU A 55 -8.04 10.31 7.83
C LEU A 55 -9.15 9.42 8.41
N PRO A 56 -10.43 9.74 8.16
CA PRO A 56 -11.55 8.95 8.65
C PRO A 56 -11.54 7.55 8.00
N PRO A 57 -12.15 6.52 8.62
CA PRO A 57 -12.18 5.15 8.07
C PRO A 57 -12.63 5.06 6.62
N GLN A 58 -13.57 5.94 6.23
CA GLN A 58 -13.97 6.21 4.85
C GLN A 58 -13.48 7.61 4.45
N PRO A 59 -12.30 7.73 3.80
CA PRO A 59 -11.86 9.02 3.27
C PRO A 59 -12.79 9.48 2.14
N SER A 60 -12.76 10.77 1.85
CA SER A 60 -13.50 11.32 0.71
C SER A 60 -13.01 10.79 -0.63
N ARG A 61 -13.86 10.85 -1.66
CA ARG A 61 -13.48 10.55 -3.05
C ARG A 61 -12.26 11.37 -3.49
N LEU A 62 -12.17 12.63 -3.05
CA LEU A 62 -11.03 13.51 -3.31
C LEU A 62 -9.71 12.97 -2.75
N VAL A 63 -9.71 12.50 -1.50
CA VAL A 63 -8.51 11.93 -0.87
C VAL A 63 -8.12 10.61 -1.51
N GLU A 64 -9.06 9.70 -1.72
CA GLU A 64 -8.80 8.41 -2.37
C GLU A 64 -8.27 8.60 -3.80
N TYR A 65 -8.82 9.58 -4.55
CA TYR A 65 -8.36 9.96 -5.88
C TYR A 65 -6.88 10.38 -5.88
N ALA A 66 -6.50 11.25 -4.93
CA ALA A 66 -5.13 11.72 -4.79
C ALA A 66 -4.18 10.60 -4.34
N GLN A 67 -4.57 9.76 -3.37
CA GLN A 67 -3.77 8.65 -2.88
C GLN A 67 -3.42 7.67 -4.00
N ARG A 68 -4.41 7.24 -4.79
CA ARG A 68 -4.19 6.29 -5.89
C ARG A 68 -3.27 6.83 -6.97
N ARG A 69 -3.41 8.11 -7.32
CA ARG A 69 -2.59 8.74 -8.37
C ARG A 69 -1.19 9.11 -7.88
N ALA A 70 -1.04 9.46 -6.62
CA ALA A 70 0.26 9.74 -6.01
C ALA A 70 1.09 8.48 -5.75
N ALA A 71 0.44 7.30 -5.68
CA ALA A 71 1.04 6.02 -5.30
C ALA A 71 2.36 5.71 -6.03
N GLY A 72 2.40 5.88 -7.36
CA GLY A 72 3.59 5.63 -8.17
C GLY A 72 4.62 6.78 -8.19
N SER A 73 4.21 7.99 -7.80
CA SER A 73 5.08 9.18 -7.83
C SER A 73 5.94 9.31 -6.58
N ILE A 74 5.45 8.86 -5.43
CA ILE A 74 6.14 9.01 -4.14
C ILE A 74 7.47 8.22 -4.09
N PRO A 75 7.57 6.97 -4.58
CA PRO A 75 8.84 6.24 -4.61
C PRO A 75 9.96 6.96 -5.40
N ALA A 76 9.61 7.74 -6.43
CA ALA A 76 10.57 8.51 -7.21
C ALA A 76 11.30 9.59 -6.38
N ILE A 77 10.73 10.01 -5.25
CA ILE A 77 11.39 10.90 -4.29
C ILE A 77 12.45 10.11 -3.50
N MET A 78 12.09 8.94 -2.99
CA MET A 78 13.03 8.07 -2.26
C MET A 78 14.18 7.62 -3.15
N ALA A 79 13.95 7.50 -4.47
CA ALA A 79 14.98 7.24 -5.46
C ALA A 79 16.10 8.30 -5.50
N ARG A 80 15.85 9.53 -5.05
CA ARG A 80 16.88 10.58 -4.90
C ARG A 80 17.89 10.24 -3.80
N TRP A 81 17.48 9.41 -2.84
CA TRP A 81 18.34 8.90 -1.78
C TRP A 81 19.00 7.60 -2.21
N ASP A 82 18.20 6.66 -2.72
CA ASP A 82 18.63 5.32 -3.12
C ASP A 82 17.85 4.86 -4.36
N SER A 83 18.53 4.82 -5.51
CA SER A 83 17.91 4.50 -6.81
C SER A 83 17.39 3.07 -6.90
N ARG A 84 17.77 2.16 -5.99
CA ARG A 84 17.23 0.80 -5.93
C ARG A 84 15.72 0.77 -5.71
N VAL A 85 15.14 1.84 -5.15
CA VAL A 85 13.68 2.02 -5.03
C VAL A 85 12.97 1.89 -6.37
N LEU A 86 13.60 2.30 -7.47
CA LEU A 86 13.02 2.19 -8.80
C LEU A 86 13.07 0.76 -9.36
N GLN A 87 13.93 -0.11 -8.82
CA GLN A 87 14.06 -1.49 -9.28
C GLN A 87 12.94 -2.37 -8.72
N ASP A 88 12.47 -2.08 -7.50
CA ASP A 88 11.40 -2.85 -6.86
C ASP A 88 10.03 -2.55 -7.49
N ASN A 89 9.87 -1.35 -8.07
CA ASN A 89 8.61 -0.88 -8.67
C ASN A 89 7.39 -0.96 -7.73
N GLU A 90 7.61 -0.92 -6.41
CA GLU A 90 6.56 -0.94 -5.41
C GLU A 90 5.94 0.45 -5.22
N PRO A 91 4.60 0.59 -5.29
CA PRO A 91 3.93 1.85 -5.05
C PRO A 91 3.93 2.19 -3.56
N PHE A 92 3.79 3.48 -3.22
CA PHE A 92 3.70 3.93 -1.82
C PHE A 92 2.37 3.51 -1.15
N THR A 93 1.28 3.56 -1.89
CA THR A 93 -0.01 2.98 -1.49
C THR A 93 -0.41 1.84 -2.41
N ALA A 94 -1.06 0.84 -1.85
CA ALA A 94 -1.62 -0.29 -2.59
C ALA A 94 -3.07 -0.54 -2.15
N LEU A 95 -3.83 -1.18 -3.04
CA LEU A 95 -5.24 -1.45 -2.80
C LEU A 95 -5.42 -2.78 -2.07
N PHE A 96 -6.32 -2.78 -1.09
CA PHE A 96 -6.94 -3.98 -0.54
C PHE A 96 -8.45 -3.86 -0.72
N GLY A 97 -9.05 -4.80 -1.47
CA GLY A 97 -10.34 -4.55 -2.10
C GLY A 97 -10.25 -3.32 -3.01
N ALA A 98 -10.94 -2.25 -2.65
CA ALA A 98 -10.86 -0.95 -3.32
C ALA A 98 -10.57 0.21 -2.36
N ALA A 99 -9.98 -0.04 -1.19
CA ALA A 99 -9.48 1.01 -0.31
C ALA A 99 -7.95 1.11 -0.34
N SER A 100 -7.41 2.33 -0.23
CA SER A 100 -5.96 2.57 -0.22
C SER A 100 -5.32 2.33 1.15
N TYR A 101 -4.21 1.58 1.16
CA TYR A 101 -3.37 1.30 2.33
C TYR A 101 -1.91 1.67 2.05
N ILE A 102 -1.12 1.99 3.09
CA ILE A 102 0.33 2.16 2.93
C ILE A 102 0.94 0.79 2.64
N ASN A 103 1.76 0.73 1.60
CA ASN A 103 2.56 -0.44 1.26
C ASN A 103 3.86 -0.44 2.06
N ASN A 104 3.96 -1.29 3.07
CA ASN A 104 5.15 -1.36 3.91
C ASN A 104 6.35 -1.97 3.17
N ASP A 105 6.13 -2.77 2.12
CA ASP A 105 7.21 -3.46 1.42
C ASP A 105 8.19 -2.47 0.79
N LEU A 106 7.69 -1.32 0.33
CA LEU A 106 8.51 -0.20 -0.16
C LEU A 106 9.58 0.23 0.86
N PHE A 107 9.22 0.28 2.15
CA PHE A 107 10.12 0.64 3.23
C PHE A 107 10.94 -0.55 3.72
N LEU A 108 10.32 -1.71 3.90
CA LEU A 108 10.96 -2.92 4.42
C LEU A 108 12.07 -3.42 3.50
N ALA A 109 11.89 -3.36 2.19
CA ALA A 109 12.93 -3.70 1.22
C ALA A 109 14.18 -2.83 1.41
N ARG A 110 13.99 -1.52 1.65
CA ARG A 110 15.09 -0.59 1.90
C ARG A 110 15.75 -0.78 3.26
N LEU A 111 14.99 -1.04 4.31
CA LEU A 111 15.57 -1.37 5.62
C LEU A 111 16.44 -2.65 5.54
N ALA A 112 15.96 -3.68 4.81
CA ALA A 112 16.70 -4.92 4.60
C ALA A 112 18.00 -4.72 3.79
N ASP A 113 17.96 -3.85 2.78
CA ASP A 113 19.12 -3.43 2.01
C ASP A 113 20.14 -2.66 2.86
N TRP A 114 19.64 -1.74 3.70
CA TRP A 114 20.48 -0.93 4.57
C TRP A 114 20.95 -1.68 5.82
N GLY A 115 20.41 -2.86 6.12
CA GLY A 115 20.73 -3.62 7.32
C GLY A 115 20.18 -3.02 8.61
N VAL A 116 19.10 -2.24 8.51
CA VAL A 116 18.37 -1.63 9.62
C VAL A 116 17.24 -2.57 10.06
N ALA A 117 17.01 -2.70 11.35
CA ALA A 117 15.93 -3.52 11.86
C ALA A 117 14.54 -2.91 11.60
N SER A 118 13.53 -3.76 11.42
CA SER A 118 12.15 -3.30 11.21
C SER A 118 11.50 -2.73 12.46
N SER A 119 12.02 -3.01 13.66
CA SER A 119 11.53 -2.44 14.92
C SER A 119 11.57 -0.91 14.90
N SER A 120 12.64 -0.33 14.35
CA SER A 120 12.78 1.14 14.20
C SER A 120 11.74 1.77 13.29
N TYR A 121 11.06 0.98 12.47
CA TYR A 121 9.98 1.42 11.58
C TYR A 121 8.59 1.14 12.16
N ALA A 122 8.42 -0.01 12.82
CA ALA A 122 7.17 -0.39 13.48
C ALA A 122 6.73 0.67 14.51
N ASP A 123 7.69 1.20 15.29
CA ASP A 123 7.45 2.25 16.29
C ASP A 123 6.97 3.57 15.67
N GLU A 124 7.39 3.89 14.44
CA GLU A 124 7.05 5.14 13.74
C GLU A 124 5.72 5.04 12.97
N VAL A 125 5.35 3.85 12.51
CA VAL A 125 4.12 3.63 11.72
C VAL A 125 2.92 3.26 12.59
N GLY A 126 3.13 2.94 13.87
CA GLY A 126 2.05 2.64 14.82
C GLY A 126 1.42 1.25 14.61
N GLY A 127 2.12 0.34 13.95
CA GLY A 127 1.62 -1.00 13.62
C GLY A 127 2.72 -2.07 13.67
N ALA A 128 2.33 -3.34 13.62
CA ALA A 128 3.29 -4.44 13.55
C ALA A 128 4.03 -4.40 12.20
N ALA A 129 5.31 -4.77 12.17
CA ALA A 129 6.08 -4.95 10.95
C ALA A 129 6.75 -6.34 10.96
N PRO A 130 6.99 -6.97 9.80
CA PRO A 130 7.70 -8.24 9.72
C PRO A 130 9.09 -8.12 10.34
N HIS A 131 9.55 -9.14 11.06
CA HIS A 131 10.83 -9.07 11.76
C HIS A 131 12.01 -9.06 10.77
N LEU A 132 12.74 -7.95 10.74
CA LEU A 132 14.02 -7.80 10.06
C LEU A 132 15.09 -7.54 11.12
N PRO A 133 16.13 -8.41 11.24
CA PRO A 133 17.19 -8.20 12.22
C PRO A 133 18.20 -7.15 11.73
N TRP A 134 18.91 -6.55 12.69
CA TRP A 134 20.09 -5.73 12.39
C TRP A 134 21.14 -6.51 11.62
N ARG A 135 21.73 -5.88 10.60
CA ARG A 135 22.86 -6.42 9.83
C ARG A 135 24.00 -5.40 9.81
N PRO A 136 24.85 -5.35 10.85
CA PRO A 136 25.84 -4.29 11.04
C PRO A 136 26.78 -4.09 9.85
N LEU A 137 27.22 -5.17 9.19
CA LEU A 137 28.07 -5.07 8.01
C LEU A 137 27.37 -4.38 6.82
N ARG A 138 26.06 -4.60 6.64
CA ARG A 138 25.26 -3.90 5.62
C ARG A 138 24.99 -2.46 6.01
N LEU A 139 24.77 -2.21 7.30
CA LEU A 139 24.61 -0.86 7.86
C LEU A 139 25.84 0.00 7.59
N LEU A 140 27.03 -0.53 7.89
CA LEU A 140 28.30 0.14 7.62
C LEU A 140 28.48 0.45 6.13
N ARG A 141 28.14 -0.50 5.25
CA ARG A 141 28.16 -0.29 3.79
C ARG A 141 27.15 0.75 3.31
N SER A 142 26.08 0.98 4.07
CA SER A 142 24.99 1.91 3.74
C SER A 142 25.19 3.30 4.33
N LEU A 143 26.24 3.55 5.10
CA LEU A 143 26.58 4.88 5.63
C LEU A 143 26.61 5.99 4.56
N PRO A 144 27.18 5.78 3.35
CA PRO A 144 27.13 6.80 2.30
C PRO A 144 25.70 7.14 1.86
N VAL A 145 24.79 6.14 1.85
CA VAL A 145 23.38 6.34 1.52
C VAL A 145 22.71 7.18 2.60
N PHE A 146 22.94 6.90 3.88
CA PHE A 146 22.39 7.72 4.97
C PHE A 146 22.93 9.15 4.95
N LEU A 147 24.21 9.35 4.69
CA LEU A 147 24.78 10.69 4.57
C LEU A 147 24.14 11.47 3.41
N ARG A 148 23.93 10.82 2.26
CA ARG A 148 23.22 11.41 1.12
C ARG A 148 21.77 11.72 1.49
N MET A 149 21.06 10.77 2.06
CA MET A 149 19.67 10.89 2.50
C MET A 149 19.51 12.09 3.44
N GLN A 150 20.39 12.22 4.44
CA GLN A 150 20.36 13.34 5.38
C GLN A 150 20.66 14.68 4.71
N ARG A 151 21.64 14.75 3.82
CA ARG A 151 21.94 15.99 3.07
C ARG A 151 20.76 16.42 2.21
N VAL A 152 20.14 15.48 1.48
CA VAL A 152 18.99 15.76 0.62
C VAL A 152 17.77 16.17 1.45
N ALA A 153 17.45 15.43 2.51
CA ALA A 153 16.32 15.70 3.38
C ALA A 153 16.44 17.08 4.05
N ARG A 154 17.60 17.39 4.63
CA ARG A 154 17.87 18.69 5.28
C ARG A 154 17.83 19.84 4.28
N GLY A 155 18.45 19.68 3.11
CA GLY A 155 18.37 20.67 2.03
C GLY A 155 16.94 20.92 1.56
N HIS A 156 16.09 19.89 1.54
CA HIS A 156 14.69 20.02 1.16
C HIS A 156 13.88 20.86 2.15
N LEU A 157 14.17 20.81 3.45
CA LEU A 157 13.47 21.60 4.48
C LEU A 157 13.48 23.11 4.15
N LEU A 158 14.61 23.61 3.64
CA LEU A 158 14.78 25.01 3.25
C LEU A 158 13.97 25.40 2.00
N THR A 159 13.43 24.42 1.27
CA THR A 159 12.62 24.65 0.06
C THR A 159 11.11 24.59 0.33
N LEU A 160 10.70 24.08 1.50
CA LEU A 160 9.29 23.86 1.84
C LEU A 160 8.47 25.14 1.77
N GLU A 161 8.99 26.25 2.31
CA GLU A 161 8.28 27.53 2.31
C GLU A 161 8.00 28.03 0.89
N LYS A 162 9.01 28.01 0.03
CA LYS A 162 8.87 28.41 -1.38
C LYS A 162 7.85 27.53 -2.11
N GLN A 163 7.83 26.23 -1.83
CA GLN A 163 6.89 25.30 -2.45
C GLN A 163 5.46 25.48 -1.91
N LEU A 164 5.28 25.72 -0.61
CA LEU A 164 3.97 26.08 -0.02
C LEU A 164 3.39 27.33 -0.68
N HIS A 165 4.17 28.41 -0.79
CA HIS A 165 3.74 29.65 -1.45
C HIS A 165 3.47 29.46 -2.95
N ARG A 166 4.12 28.49 -3.60
CA ARG A 166 3.81 28.12 -4.98
C ARG A 166 2.43 27.46 -5.05
N PHE A 167 2.17 26.43 -4.24
CA PHE A 167 0.88 25.75 -4.21
C PHE A 167 -0.25 26.69 -3.81
N ASP A 168 -0.02 27.57 -2.85
CA ASP A 168 -0.97 28.59 -2.43
C ASP A 168 -1.36 29.52 -3.58
N ARG A 169 -0.38 30.08 -4.30
CA ARG A 169 -0.65 30.92 -5.48
C ARG A 169 -1.34 30.15 -6.60
N GLU A 170 -0.96 28.90 -6.85
CA GLU A 170 -1.63 28.06 -7.84
C GLU A 170 -3.11 27.84 -7.47
N LEU A 171 -3.42 27.57 -6.19
CA LEU A 171 -4.79 27.42 -5.72
C LEU A 171 -5.59 28.72 -5.86
N HIS A 172 -5.02 29.87 -5.48
CA HIS A 172 -5.67 31.17 -5.65
C HIS A 172 -5.99 31.46 -7.13
N ALA A 173 -5.04 31.16 -8.03
CA ALA A 173 -5.24 31.35 -9.46
C ALA A 173 -6.36 30.45 -10.00
N LEU A 174 -6.41 29.18 -9.60
CA LEU A 174 -7.48 28.25 -9.99
C LEU A 174 -8.84 28.73 -9.48
N THR A 175 -8.93 29.11 -8.20
CA THR A 175 -10.18 29.64 -7.62
C THR A 175 -10.64 30.92 -8.33
N ALA A 176 -9.72 31.85 -8.62
CA ALA A 176 -10.05 33.10 -9.32
C ALA A 176 -10.51 32.88 -10.77
N GLN A 177 -10.05 31.79 -11.41
CA GLN A 177 -10.46 31.41 -12.77
C GLN A 177 -11.76 30.59 -12.80
N GLY A 178 -12.35 30.29 -11.64
CA GLY A 178 -13.56 29.46 -11.55
C GLY A 178 -13.31 28.00 -11.91
N ALA A 179 -12.17 27.44 -11.46
CA ALA A 179 -11.83 26.05 -11.70
C ALA A 179 -12.90 25.08 -11.20
N ASP A 180 -13.13 24.00 -11.95
CA ASP A 180 -14.05 22.93 -11.58
C ASP A 180 -13.45 21.98 -10.52
N GLY A 181 -14.28 21.09 -9.99
CA GLY A 181 -13.84 20.12 -8.98
C GLY A 181 -12.74 19.17 -9.46
N GLN A 182 -12.72 18.83 -10.76
CA GLN A 182 -11.70 17.94 -11.34
C GLN A 182 -10.33 18.62 -11.38
N GLN A 183 -10.26 19.89 -11.81
CA GLN A 183 -9.02 20.68 -11.81
C GLN A 183 -8.47 20.86 -10.38
N LEU A 184 -9.34 21.06 -9.40
CA LEU A 184 -8.95 21.12 -7.98
C LEU A 184 -8.47 19.76 -7.45
N ALA A 185 -9.08 18.65 -7.88
CA ALA A 185 -8.63 17.30 -7.53
C ALA A 185 -7.25 16.96 -8.12
N ASP A 186 -6.98 17.39 -9.36
CA ASP A 186 -5.67 17.22 -10.00
C ASP A 186 -4.60 18.11 -9.35
N TRP A 187 -4.95 19.34 -8.97
CA TRP A 187 -4.10 20.19 -8.13
C TRP A 187 -3.80 19.50 -6.79
N PHE A 188 -4.83 18.97 -6.13
CA PHE A 188 -4.71 18.30 -4.84
C PHE A 188 -3.83 17.06 -4.92
N THR A 189 -3.89 16.31 -6.02
CA THR A 189 -2.99 15.16 -6.25
C THR A 189 -1.52 15.59 -6.24
N ARG A 190 -1.17 16.68 -6.94
CA ARG A 190 0.20 17.22 -6.92
C ARG A 190 0.59 17.75 -5.54
N PHE A 191 -0.35 18.39 -4.84
CA PHE A 191 -0.14 18.87 -3.49
C PHE A 191 0.05 17.72 -2.49
N TYR A 192 -0.67 16.61 -2.65
CA TYR A 192 -0.55 15.41 -1.82
C TYR A 192 0.83 14.76 -1.94
N VAL A 193 1.38 14.68 -3.16
CA VAL A 193 2.78 14.24 -3.36
C VAL A 193 3.76 15.13 -2.59
N PHE A 194 3.55 16.46 -2.63
CA PHE A 194 4.35 17.40 -1.85
C PHE A 194 4.21 17.20 -0.34
N VAL A 195 2.98 16.99 0.17
CA VAL A 195 2.70 16.68 1.58
C VAL A 195 3.53 15.50 2.05
N VAL A 196 3.43 14.37 1.35
CA VAL A 196 4.15 13.13 1.70
C VAL A 196 5.66 13.33 1.59
N GLN A 197 6.13 14.01 0.55
CA GLN A 197 7.55 14.34 0.38
C GLN A 197 8.13 15.12 1.58
N GLY A 198 7.44 16.19 1.99
CA GLY A 198 7.85 17.02 3.10
C GLY A 198 7.93 16.21 4.39
N ASN A 199 6.91 15.41 4.68
CA ASN A 199 6.86 14.54 5.86
C ASN A 199 8.01 13.51 5.87
N LEU A 200 8.30 12.87 4.74
CA LEU A 200 9.42 11.92 4.62
C LEU A 200 10.77 12.59 4.91
N CYS A 201 11.00 13.80 4.40
CA CYS A 201 12.25 14.54 4.64
C CYS A 201 12.37 15.06 6.09
N ILE A 202 11.25 15.49 6.68
CA ILE A 202 11.20 15.93 8.08
C ILE A 202 11.47 14.75 9.01
N ALA A 203 10.79 13.61 8.82
CA ALA A 203 11.00 12.39 9.60
C ALA A 203 12.46 11.91 9.52
N THR A 204 13.02 11.91 8.31
CA THR A 204 14.44 11.59 8.08
C THR A 204 15.38 12.53 8.86
N SER A 205 15.09 13.83 8.87
CA SER A 205 15.92 14.82 9.59
C SER A 205 15.79 14.67 11.11
N LEU A 206 14.60 14.32 11.60
CA LEU A 206 14.34 14.02 13.01
C LEU A 206 15.07 12.76 13.47
N ALA A 207 15.10 11.70 12.67
CA ALA A 207 15.74 10.43 13.00
C ALA A 207 17.26 10.57 13.26
N SER A 208 17.93 11.54 12.62
CA SER A 208 19.38 11.79 12.81
C SER A 208 19.70 12.94 13.77
N SER A 209 18.69 13.52 14.41
CA SER A 209 18.86 14.76 15.15
C SER A 209 19.55 14.62 16.51
N GLY A 210 19.64 13.39 17.06
CA GLY A 210 20.43 13.10 18.27
C GLY A 210 19.97 13.82 19.54
N GLY A 211 18.69 14.20 19.63
CA GLY A 211 18.12 14.92 20.78
C GLY A 211 18.07 16.44 20.57
N ASP A 212 17.78 17.17 21.64
CA ASP A 212 17.39 18.59 21.66
C ASP A 212 18.39 19.49 22.40
N LEU A 213 19.64 19.08 22.51
CA LEU A 213 20.72 19.80 23.21
C LEU A 213 20.89 21.26 22.76
N LEU A 214 20.53 21.60 21.51
CA LEU A 214 20.63 22.97 20.98
C LEU A 214 19.38 23.82 21.29
N GLY A 215 18.35 23.24 21.92
CA GLY A 215 17.17 23.92 22.40
C GLY A 215 15.85 23.40 21.83
N ARG A 216 14.75 23.84 22.45
CA ARG A 216 13.36 23.64 22.02
C ARG A 216 12.73 25.01 21.78
N PRO A 217 12.81 25.55 20.55
CA PRO A 217 12.16 26.82 20.26
C PRO A 217 10.62 26.65 20.31
N PRO A 218 9.87 27.75 20.53
CA PRO A 218 8.42 27.69 20.52
C PRO A 218 7.90 27.25 19.16
N THR A 219 6.74 26.61 19.19
CA THR A 219 6.12 25.96 18.05
C THR A 219 4.79 26.61 17.69
N ALA A 220 4.27 26.31 16.50
CA ALA A 220 2.93 26.73 16.10
C ALA A 220 1.81 26.06 16.92
N TYR A 221 2.15 25.23 17.90
CA TYR A 221 1.23 24.50 18.76
C TYR A 221 1.15 25.12 20.16
N ASP A 222 2.00 26.10 20.47
CA ASP A 222 2.00 26.78 21.77
C ASP A 222 0.89 27.84 21.90
N ASP A 223 0.25 28.25 20.78
CA ASP A 223 -0.88 29.17 20.75
C ASP A 223 -1.99 28.61 19.84
N LEU A 224 -3.05 28.08 20.46
CA LEU A 224 -4.16 27.39 19.79
C LEU A 224 -5.51 28.12 19.90
N GLU A 225 -5.55 29.30 20.52
CA GLU A 225 -6.82 29.95 20.88
C GLU A 225 -7.68 30.35 19.66
N HIS A 226 -7.05 30.54 18.48
CA HIS A 226 -7.72 30.98 17.25
C HIS A 226 -7.32 30.18 15.99
N CYS A 227 -7.52 28.86 16.01
CA CYS A 227 -7.16 27.97 14.89
C CYS A 227 -8.37 27.25 14.25
N PRO A 228 -9.27 27.94 13.52
CA PRO A 228 -10.47 27.35 12.93
C PRO A 228 -10.18 26.29 11.85
N HIS A 229 -8.95 26.26 11.32
CA HIS A 229 -8.48 25.26 10.37
C HIS A 229 -8.09 23.93 11.00
N ARG A 230 -7.93 23.86 12.33
CA ARG A 230 -7.55 22.65 13.06
C ARG A 230 -8.78 21.89 13.49
N LEU A 231 -9.03 20.76 12.83
CA LEU A 231 -10.23 19.95 12.99
C LEU A 231 -9.83 18.47 13.11
N PRO A 232 -10.68 17.61 13.68
CA PRO A 232 -10.50 16.16 13.54
C PRO A 232 -10.42 15.80 12.05
N TRP A 233 -9.50 14.93 11.67
CA TRP A 233 -9.30 14.53 10.26
C TRP A 233 -9.02 15.70 9.31
N GLU A 234 -8.31 16.71 9.80
CA GLU A 234 -7.93 17.94 9.09
C GLU A 234 -7.23 17.72 7.74
N THR A 235 -6.66 16.53 7.52
CA THR A 235 -5.99 16.14 6.27
C THR A 235 -6.99 15.77 5.15
N ASP A 236 -8.25 15.51 5.48
CA ASP A 236 -9.32 15.36 4.49
C ASP A 236 -9.97 16.73 4.23
N PRO A 237 -9.85 17.31 3.02
CA PRO A 237 -10.53 18.56 2.70
C PRO A 237 -12.05 18.45 2.79
N ALA A 238 -12.64 17.25 2.69
CA ALA A 238 -14.08 17.04 2.77
C ALA A 238 -14.66 17.16 4.20
N THR A 239 -13.82 17.05 5.24
CA THR A 239 -14.28 17.19 6.63
C THR A 239 -15.04 18.53 6.78
N PRO A 240 -16.24 18.55 7.41
CA PRO A 240 -16.99 19.78 7.64
C PRO A 240 -16.17 20.85 8.36
N ARG A 241 -16.13 22.06 7.81
CA ARG A 241 -15.32 23.18 8.32
C ARG A 241 -16.19 24.39 8.67
N PRO A 242 -15.76 25.25 9.61
CA PRO A 242 -16.44 26.52 9.87
C PRO A 242 -16.44 27.43 8.63
N ALA A 243 -17.14 28.56 8.71
CA ALA A 243 -17.17 29.53 7.62
C ALA A 243 -15.76 29.96 7.19
N ALA A 244 -15.64 30.32 5.90
CA ALA A 244 -14.36 30.75 5.33
C ALA A 244 -13.77 31.90 6.16
N ALA A 245 -12.51 31.74 6.54
CA ALA A 245 -11.72 32.73 7.25
C ALA A 245 -10.43 32.99 6.49
N ASP A 246 -9.92 34.23 6.55
CA ASP A 246 -8.61 34.52 5.98
C ASP A 246 -7.52 33.95 6.89
N LEU A 247 -6.82 32.94 6.38
CA LEU A 247 -5.77 32.21 7.09
C LEU A 247 -4.48 32.26 6.27
N PRO A 248 -3.70 33.35 6.33
CA PRO A 248 -2.43 33.45 5.63
C PRO A 248 -1.46 32.36 6.08
N LEU A 249 -0.56 31.96 5.19
CA LEU A 249 0.52 31.02 5.53
C LEU A 249 1.47 31.65 6.55
N GLN A 250 1.90 30.84 7.51
CA GLN A 250 2.95 31.23 8.44
C GLN A 250 4.31 31.21 7.74
N ALA A 251 5.12 32.24 7.98
CA ALA A 251 6.51 32.31 7.50
C ALA A 251 7.38 31.22 8.13
N PHE A 252 8.43 30.80 7.43
CA PHE A 252 9.37 29.81 7.95
C PHE A 252 10.05 30.30 9.24
N PRO A 253 10.24 29.46 10.26
CA PRO A 253 10.86 29.86 11.51
C PRO A 253 12.26 30.45 11.34
N THR A 254 12.52 31.62 11.93
CA THR A 254 13.83 32.27 11.84
C THR A 254 14.83 31.63 12.79
N TRP A 255 15.82 30.93 12.25
CA TRP A 255 16.87 30.30 13.04
C TRP A 255 18.08 31.22 13.29
N PRO A 256 18.64 31.25 14.52
CA PRO A 256 19.90 31.91 14.81
C PRO A 256 21.04 31.41 13.91
N GLY A 257 22.05 32.26 13.68
CA GLY A 257 23.18 31.93 12.80
C GLY A 257 23.88 30.61 13.16
N ILE A 258 24.08 30.36 14.46
CA ILE A 258 24.68 29.13 14.99
C ILE A 258 23.85 27.89 14.64
N ILE A 259 22.52 27.98 14.71
CA ILE A 259 21.60 26.88 14.39
C ILE A 259 21.60 26.59 12.89
N ARG A 260 21.68 27.63 12.04
CA ARG A 260 21.81 27.45 10.59
C ARG A 260 23.12 26.74 10.22
N VAL A 261 24.22 27.07 10.91
CA VAL A 261 25.50 26.37 10.74
C VAL A 261 25.38 24.93 11.23
N ALA A 262 24.78 24.69 12.40
CA ALA A 262 24.56 23.35 12.95
C ALA A 262 23.71 22.47 12.02
N HIS A 263 22.64 23.02 11.43
CA HIS A 263 21.83 22.35 10.43
C HIS A 263 22.64 21.94 9.18
N ARG A 264 23.44 22.87 8.63
CA ARG A 264 24.27 22.61 7.44
C ARG A 264 25.39 21.60 7.70
N ALA A 265 26.03 21.71 8.85
CA ALA A 265 27.06 20.77 9.31
C ALA A 265 26.48 19.42 9.73
N GLY A 266 25.18 19.39 10.04
CA GLY A 266 24.46 18.19 10.36
C GLY A 266 24.66 17.68 11.77
N LEU A 267 24.88 18.59 12.71
CA LEU A 267 25.19 18.31 14.10
C LEU A 267 23.99 17.67 14.84
N PRO A 268 24.25 16.82 15.85
CA PRO A 268 23.22 16.37 16.78
C PRO A 268 22.73 17.53 17.67
N GLY A 269 21.65 17.31 18.41
CA GLY A 269 21.01 18.32 19.28
C GLY A 269 19.93 19.17 18.58
N MET A 270 19.63 18.91 17.30
CA MET A 270 18.73 19.72 16.47
C MET A 270 17.24 19.32 16.56
N ARG A 271 16.88 18.33 17.39
CA ARG A 271 15.52 17.75 17.41
C ARG A 271 14.44 18.80 17.63
N GLY A 272 14.64 19.72 18.59
CA GLY A 272 13.66 20.78 18.87
C GLY A 272 13.37 21.67 17.66
N TYR A 273 14.40 22.05 16.89
CA TYR A 273 14.24 22.86 15.69
C TYR A 273 13.56 22.10 14.53
N TYR A 274 13.82 20.80 14.39
CA TYR A 274 13.11 19.99 13.39
C TYR A 274 11.66 19.70 13.80
N LEU A 275 11.35 19.61 15.10
CA LEU A 275 9.96 19.57 15.59
C LEU A 275 9.23 20.87 15.29
N GLN A 276 9.88 22.03 15.49
CA GLN A 276 9.33 23.32 15.10
C GLN A 276 9.00 23.37 13.60
N VAL A 277 9.89 22.89 12.73
CA VAL A 277 9.61 22.81 11.28
C VAL A 277 8.49 21.84 10.97
N ARG A 278 8.41 20.69 11.64
CA ARG A 278 7.32 19.72 11.46
C ARG A 278 5.97 20.35 11.75
N GLU A 279 5.87 21.08 12.86
CA GLU A 279 4.61 21.67 13.33
C GLU A 279 4.22 22.90 12.51
N TRP A 280 5.20 23.75 12.15
CA TRP A 280 5.00 24.82 11.17
C TRP A 280 4.51 24.27 9.82
N TYR A 281 5.13 23.19 9.33
CA TYR A 281 4.75 22.58 8.06
C TYR A 281 3.32 22.05 8.13
N ARG A 282 3.00 21.28 9.18
CA ARG A 282 1.65 20.75 9.40
C ARG A 282 0.60 21.85 9.49
N ASP A 283 0.84 22.91 10.26
CA ASP A 283 -0.11 24.03 10.37
C ASP A 283 -0.41 24.66 8.99
N ASN A 284 0.63 24.92 8.18
CA ASN A 284 0.46 25.45 6.84
C ASN A 284 -0.25 24.49 5.88
N LEU A 285 -0.03 23.19 5.98
CA LEU A 285 -0.80 22.20 5.22
C LEU A 285 -2.29 22.28 5.57
N MET A 286 -2.63 22.41 6.85
CA MET A 286 -4.03 22.53 7.29
C MET A 286 -4.69 23.81 6.80
N ARG A 287 -3.96 24.93 6.74
CA ARG A 287 -4.45 26.16 6.11
C ARG A 287 -4.77 25.96 4.63
N LEU A 288 -3.93 25.23 3.90
CA LEU A 288 -4.18 24.93 2.48
C LEU A 288 -5.34 23.95 2.28
N PHE A 289 -5.48 22.92 3.11
CA PHE A 289 -6.65 22.04 3.08
C PHE A 289 -7.94 22.79 3.40
N PHE A 290 -7.90 23.72 4.35
CA PHE A 290 -9.01 24.61 4.66
C PHE A 290 -9.37 25.51 3.47
N ARG A 291 -8.39 26.11 2.81
CA ARG A 291 -8.60 26.90 1.59
C ARG A 291 -9.18 26.06 0.45
N LEU A 292 -8.66 24.84 0.23
CA LEU A 292 -9.18 23.92 -0.78
C LEU A 292 -10.64 23.53 -0.52
N HIS A 293 -11.00 23.28 0.74
CA HIS A 293 -12.40 23.00 1.13
C HIS A 293 -13.34 24.11 0.65
N HIS A 294 -12.99 25.36 0.90
CA HIS A 294 -13.81 26.51 0.51
C HIS A 294 -13.74 26.82 -0.98
N ALA A 295 -12.63 26.49 -1.66
CA ALA A 295 -12.46 26.66 -3.10
C ALA A 295 -13.31 25.68 -3.93
N MET A 296 -13.64 24.51 -3.38
CA MET A 296 -14.43 23.49 -4.10
C MET A 296 -15.81 24.05 -4.51
N PRO A 297 -16.18 24.03 -5.80
CA PRO A 297 -17.48 24.51 -6.27
C PRO A 297 -18.64 23.77 -5.63
N SER A 298 -19.70 24.49 -5.25
CA SER A 298 -20.88 23.89 -4.59
C SER A 298 -21.54 22.77 -5.41
N ALA A 299 -21.48 22.86 -6.74
CA ALA A 299 -22.00 21.83 -7.65
C ALA A 299 -21.22 20.51 -7.55
N ASP A 300 -19.92 20.58 -7.29
CA ASP A 300 -19.01 19.43 -7.30
C ASP A 300 -18.74 18.87 -5.90
N ARG A 301 -19.03 19.65 -4.84
CA ARG A 301 -18.85 19.23 -3.44
C ARG A 301 -19.56 17.93 -3.12
N ALA A 302 -20.79 17.76 -3.60
CA ALA A 302 -21.58 16.56 -3.31
C ALA A 302 -20.91 15.27 -3.83
N ASP A 303 -20.15 15.37 -4.92
CA ASP A 303 -19.40 14.24 -5.47
C ASP A 303 -18.04 14.08 -4.78
N TRP A 304 -17.19 15.11 -4.83
CA TRP A 304 -15.81 15.01 -4.34
C TRP A 304 -15.69 14.84 -2.83
N PHE A 305 -16.61 15.42 -2.06
CA PHE A 305 -16.62 15.31 -0.60
C PHE A 305 -17.45 14.14 -0.08
N ALA A 306 -18.14 13.41 -0.96
CA ALA A 306 -18.76 12.16 -0.55
C ALA A 306 -17.70 11.17 -0.06
N SER A 307 -18.08 10.38 0.94
CA SER A 307 -17.29 9.22 1.35
C SER A 307 -17.05 8.30 0.16
N HIS A 308 -15.81 7.83 0.02
CA HIS A 308 -15.52 6.78 -0.94
C HIS A 308 -16.31 5.51 -0.57
N PRO A 309 -16.93 4.81 -1.54
CA PRO A 309 -17.82 3.67 -1.25
C PRO A 309 -17.12 2.53 -0.51
N ASP A 310 -15.82 2.36 -0.73
CA ASP A 310 -15.03 1.31 -0.10
C ASP A 310 -14.41 1.76 1.22
N ILE A 311 -14.67 0.97 2.26
CA ILE A 311 -14.20 1.21 3.63
C ILE A 311 -12.84 0.54 3.84
N ARG A 312 -11.94 1.18 4.58
CA ARG A 312 -10.77 0.49 5.14
C ARG A 312 -11.22 -0.52 6.21
N SER A 313 -11.47 -1.75 5.79
CA SER A 313 -12.01 -2.84 6.63
C SER A 313 -10.99 -3.45 7.59
N ARG A 314 -9.70 -3.39 7.23
CA ARG A 314 -8.58 -3.83 8.08
C ARG A 314 -7.96 -2.66 8.84
N ALA A 315 -7.73 -2.84 10.14
CA ALA A 315 -6.99 -1.91 10.99
C ALA A 315 -5.55 -2.40 11.22
N GLY A 316 -4.65 -1.49 11.63
CA GLY A 316 -3.26 -1.83 11.88
C GLY A 316 -2.52 -2.32 10.63
N SER A 317 -1.56 -3.23 10.83
CA SER A 317 -0.80 -3.84 9.74
C SER A 317 -1.24 -5.29 9.50
N PHE A 318 -1.24 -5.72 8.24
CA PHE A 318 -1.66 -7.06 7.85
C PHE A 318 -0.95 -7.52 6.57
N TRP A 319 -0.96 -8.83 6.34
CA TRP A 319 -0.50 -9.42 5.09
C TRP A 319 -1.67 -9.51 4.12
N GLN A 320 -1.49 -8.93 2.93
CA GLN A 320 -2.27 -9.22 1.75
C GLN A 320 -1.53 -10.29 0.96
N ASP A 321 -2.24 -11.33 0.54
CA ASP A 321 -1.72 -12.27 -0.43
C ASP A 321 -2.51 -12.19 -1.75
N GLY A 322 -1.95 -12.78 -2.81
CA GLY A 322 -2.61 -12.87 -4.11
C GLY A 322 -3.96 -13.60 -4.13
N ARG A 323 -4.44 -14.10 -2.98
CA ARG A 323 -5.75 -14.75 -2.82
C ARG A 323 -6.84 -13.75 -2.44
N GLU A 324 -6.47 -12.60 -1.89
CA GLU A 324 -7.38 -11.52 -1.46
C GLU A 324 -7.42 -10.32 -2.44
N GLY A 325 -6.87 -10.48 -3.65
CA GLY A 325 -7.03 -9.54 -4.76
C GLY A 325 -8.36 -9.78 -5.48
N THR A 326 -9.03 -8.71 -5.91
CA THR A 326 -10.30 -8.71 -6.67
C THR A 326 -10.24 -9.37 -8.06
N GLU A 327 -9.21 -10.17 -8.36
CA GLU A 327 -9.29 -11.18 -9.41
C GLU A 327 -9.93 -12.42 -8.81
N GLN A 328 -11.27 -12.48 -8.84
CA GLN A 328 -12.00 -13.71 -8.58
C GLN A 328 -11.37 -14.80 -9.45
N ALA A 329 -10.76 -15.81 -8.82
CA ALA A 329 -10.37 -17.02 -9.53
C ALA A 329 -11.62 -17.49 -10.30
N THR A 330 -11.56 -17.55 -11.62
CA THR A 330 -12.73 -17.97 -12.39
C THR A 330 -12.96 -19.45 -12.13
N GLY A 331 -14.10 -19.78 -11.54
CA GLY A 331 -14.52 -21.17 -11.39
C GLY A 331 -14.58 -21.87 -12.75
N PHE A 332 -14.33 -23.17 -12.76
CA PHE A 332 -14.47 -23.97 -13.98
C PHE A 332 -14.90 -25.40 -13.66
N MET A 333 -15.66 -25.98 -14.57
CA MET A 333 -16.06 -27.39 -14.50
C MET A 333 -14.87 -28.30 -14.84
N ILE A 334 -14.66 -29.34 -14.03
CA ILE A 334 -13.64 -30.38 -14.24
C ILE A 334 -14.24 -31.54 -15.04
N TYR A 335 -15.41 -32.02 -14.63
CA TYR A 335 -16.17 -33.08 -15.30
C TYR A 335 -17.68 -32.83 -15.12
N PRO A 336 -18.49 -32.95 -16.20
CA PRO A 336 -19.92 -32.64 -16.17
C PRO A 336 -20.74 -33.64 -15.36
N GLY A 337 -21.92 -33.21 -14.95
CA GLY A 337 -22.89 -34.04 -14.26
C GLY A 337 -23.84 -33.24 -13.39
N GLN A 338 -24.92 -33.90 -12.98
CA GLN A 338 -25.91 -33.33 -12.08
C GLN A 338 -26.13 -34.27 -10.91
N VAL A 339 -25.93 -33.77 -9.68
CA VAL A 339 -26.16 -34.53 -8.45
C VAL A 339 -26.78 -33.63 -7.38
N GLN A 340 -27.52 -34.26 -6.47
CA GLN A 340 -28.08 -33.62 -5.29
C GLN A 340 -27.63 -34.39 -4.05
N GLY A 341 -27.27 -33.67 -3.00
CA GLY A 341 -26.80 -34.24 -1.74
C GLY A 341 -26.34 -33.17 -0.75
N ILE A 342 -25.88 -33.61 0.41
CA ILE A 342 -25.40 -32.71 1.46
C ILE A 342 -23.99 -32.19 1.13
N LEU A 343 -23.80 -30.88 1.15
CA LEU A 343 -22.49 -30.26 0.94
C LEU A 343 -21.55 -30.55 2.12
N GLY A 344 -20.36 -31.07 1.83
CA GLY A 344 -19.38 -31.50 2.83
C GLY A 344 -19.47 -32.99 3.20
N ASP A 345 -20.49 -33.71 2.74
CA ASP A 345 -20.68 -35.15 2.97
C ASP A 345 -20.87 -35.90 1.64
N ASP A 346 -22.08 -35.88 1.06
CA ASP A 346 -22.35 -36.48 -0.25
C ASP A 346 -21.60 -35.75 -1.38
N ILE A 347 -21.54 -34.42 -1.31
CA ILE A 347 -20.81 -33.57 -2.25
C ILE A 347 -19.62 -33.01 -1.49
N LEU A 348 -18.43 -33.56 -1.74
CA LEU A 348 -17.23 -33.15 -1.01
C LEU A 348 -16.86 -31.71 -1.37
N LEU A 349 -16.66 -30.88 -0.34
CA LEU A 349 -16.09 -29.56 -0.47
C LEU A 349 -14.65 -29.61 0.03
N GLU A 350 -13.69 -29.43 -0.86
CA GLU A 350 -12.27 -29.46 -0.55
C GLU A 350 -11.63 -28.10 -0.84
N ASP A 351 -10.61 -27.75 -0.08
CA ASP A 351 -9.88 -26.51 -0.31
C ASP A 351 -9.00 -26.61 -1.55
N THR A 352 -8.34 -27.77 -1.68
CA THR A 352 -7.50 -28.14 -2.81
C THR A 352 -7.66 -29.63 -3.08
N LEU A 353 -7.55 -30.02 -4.35
CA LEU A 353 -7.61 -31.43 -4.73
C LEU A 353 -6.29 -32.13 -4.39
N ASP A 354 -6.36 -33.19 -3.59
CA ASP A 354 -5.24 -34.03 -3.19
C ASP A 354 -5.37 -35.43 -3.81
N PRO A 355 -4.44 -35.85 -4.69
CA PRO A 355 -4.39 -37.20 -5.24
C PRO A 355 -4.43 -38.33 -4.20
N GLY A 356 -3.90 -38.08 -3.00
CA GLY A 356 -3.89 -39.03 -1.89
C GLY A 356 -5.28 -39.38 -1.36
N ARG A 357 -6.32 -38.63 -1.75
CA ARG A 357 -7.72 -38.82 -1.31
C ARG A 357 -8.59 -39.61 -2.30
N HIS A 358 -7.97 -40.41 -3.17
CA HIS A 358 -8.64 -41.23 -4.20
C HIS A 358 -9.90 -41.95 -3.69
N ALA A 359 -9.82 -42.66 -2.57
CA ALA A 359 -10.95 -43.42 -2.02
C ALA A 359 -12.13 -42.51 -1.63
N HIS A 360 -11.85 -41.32 -1.11
CA HIS A 360 -12.89 -40.34 -0.76
C HIS A 360 -13.56 -39.76 -2.01
N TYR A 361 -12.79 -39.44 -3.04
CA TYR A 361 -13.34 -38.95 -4.32
C TYR A 361 -14.16 -39.99 -5.06
N GLN A 362 -13.78 -41.25 -4.94
CA GLN A 362 -14.54 -42.37 -5.52
C GLN A 362 -15.93 -42.50 -4.87
N ASN A 363 -16.00 -42.36 -3.55
CA ASN A 363 -17.22 -42.51 -2.76
C ASN A 363 -18.16 -41.29 -2.80
N ALA A 364 -17.62 -40.09 -3.04
CA ALA A 364 -18.41 -38.88 -3.17
C ALA A 364 -19.36 -38.93 -4.37
N ARG A 365 -20.49 -38.20 -4.32
CA ARG A 365 -21.39 -38.01 -5.47
C ARG A 365 -20.86 -36.94 -6.42
N ALA A 366 -20.27 -35.88 -5.88
CA ALA A 366 -19.50 -34.88 -6.61
C ALA A 366 -18.38 -34.32 -5.74
N VAL A 367 -17.41 -33.66 -6.38
CA VAL A 367 -16.29 -33.01 -5.69
C VAL A 367 -16.19 -31.56 -6.15
N ILE A 368 -16.27 -30.65 -5.19
CA ILE A 368 -16.12 -29.21 -5.37
C ILE A 368 -14.83 -28.79 -4.70
N ALA A 369 -13.91 -28.22 -5.47
CA ALA A 369 -12.69 -27.66 -4.93
C ALA A 369 -12.79 -26.13 -4.89
N ARG A 370 -12.33 -25.49 -3.81
CA ARG A 370 -12.24 -24.03 -3.75
C ARG A 370 -11.09 -23.50 -4.59
N MET A 371 -10.06 -24.32 -4.79
CA MET A 371 -8.90 -24.00 -5.63
C MET A 371 -8.42 -25.22 -6.41
N GLY A 372 -7.99 -25.01 -7.65
CA GLY A 372 -7.40 -26.05 -8.47
C GLY A 372 -7.15 -25.61 -9.91
N GLY A 373 -6.16 -26.21 -10.57
CA GLY A 373 -5.92 -26.00 -11.99
C GLY A 373 -6.65 -27.02 -12.87
N ARG A 374 -7.02 -26.62 -14.10
CA ARG A 374 -7.64 -27.55 -15.07
C ARG A 374 -6.79 -28.79 -15.34
N LEU A 375 -5.47 -28.66 -15.28
CA LEU A 375 -4.52 -29.75 -15.55
C LEU A 375 -3.88 -30.31 -14.27
N SER A 376 -4.42 -30.02 -13.08
CA SER A 376 -3.89 -30.59 -11.85
C SER A 376 -4.08 -32.11 -11.81
N HIS A 377 -3.23 -32.80 -11.05
CA HIS A 377 -3.33 -34.25 -10.89
C HIS A 377 -4.67 -34.66 -10.27
N GLY A 378 -5.16 -33.89 -9.28
CA GLY A 378 -6.50 -34.10 -8.73
C GLY A 378 -7.64 -33.87 -9.73
N SER A 379 -7.54 -32.85 -10.60
CA SER A 379 -8.52 -32.63 -11.67
C SER A 379 -8.48 -33.75 -12.72
N THR A 380 -7.30 -34.29 -13.00
CA THR A 380 -7.11 -35.42 -13.92
C THR A 380 -7.72 -36.69 -13.32
N LEU A 381 -7.44 -36.97 -12.05
CA LEU A 381 -8.02 -38.08 -11.31
C LEU A 381 -9.57 -38.03 -11.31
N LEU A 382 -10.17 -36.87 -11.09
CA LEU A 382 -11.64 -36.73 -11.12
C LEU A 382 -12.23 -37.00 -12.51
N ARG A 383 -11.50 -36.67 -13.59
CA ARG A 383 -11.91 -37.03 -14.97
C ARG A 383 -11.76 -38.53 -15.23
N GLU A 384 -10.70 -39.15 -14.74
CA GLU A 384 -10.50 -40.60 -14.83
C GLU A 384 -11.60 -41.36 -14.08
N LEU A 385 -11.97 -40.87 -12.88
CA LEU A 385 -13.09 -41.38 -12.09
C LEU A 385 -14.46 -41.01 -12.67
N ARG A 386 -14.51 -40.17 -13.72
CA ARG A 386 -15.75 -39.63 -14.32
C ARG A 386 -16.69 -39.02 -13.27
N LYS A 387 -16.11 -38.35 -12.28
CA LYS A 387 -16.83 -37.85 -11.12
C LYS A 387 -17.26 -36.40 -11.36
N PRO A 388 -18.57 -36.06 -11.27
CA PRO A 388 -19.05 -34.69 -11.41
C PRO A 388 -18.27 -33.75 -10.49
N SER A 389 -17.66 -32.72 -11.04
CA SER A 389 -16.71 -31.91 -10.28
C SER A 389 -16.42 -30.54 -10.90
N ALA A 390 -16.12 -29.58 -10.04
CA ALA A 390 -15.76 -28.22 -10.44
C ALA A 390 -14.84 -27.56 -9.42
N VAL A 391 -14.11 -26.55 -9.90
CA VAL A 391 -13.47 -25.57 -9.03
C VAL A 391 -14.43 -24.39 -8.86
N LEU A 392 -14.89 -24.18 -7.63
CA LEU A 392 -15.78 -23.08 -7.23
C LEU A 392 -15.12 -22.30 -6.08
N PRO A 393 -14.44 -21.19 -6.38
CA PRO A 393 -13.72 -20.43 -5.35
C PRO A 393 -14.64 -19.70 -4.36
N ASN A 394 -15.86 -19.36 -4.79
CA ASN A 394 -16.83 -18.63 -3.97
C ASN A 394 -18.00 -19.53 -3.55
N VAL A 395 -17.72 -20.60 -2.80
CA VAL A 395 -18.77 -21.41 -2.16
C VAL A 395 -19.13 -20.77 -0.82
N ASP A 396 -20.41 -20.47 -0.61
CA ASP A 396 -20.90 -19.97 0.67
C ASP A 396 -20.76 -21.06 1.74
N MET A 397 -19.90 -20.81 2.73
CA MET A 397 -19.64 -21.76 3.81
C MET A 397 -20.87 -21.99 4.70
N ALA A 398 -21.89 -21.11 4.66
CA ALA A 398 -23.17 -21.33 5.33
C ALA A 398 -24.01 -22.47 4.70
N TRP A 399 -23.60 -23.00 3.54
CA TRP A 399 -24.27 -24.10 2.85
C TRP A 399 -23.70 -25.47 3.23
N VAL A 400 -22.57 -25.52 3.93
CA VAL A 400 -21.99 -26.78 4.42
C VAL A 400 -22.96 -27.43 5.41
N GLY A 401 -23.23 -28.71 5.21
CA GLY A 401 -24.24 -29.47 5.96
C GLY A 401 -25.68 -29.26 5.48
N LYS A 402 -25.92 -28.45 4.44
CA LYS A 402 -27.24 -28.30 3.81
C LYS A 402 -27.32 -29.09 2.51
N GLU A 403 -28.54 -29.36 2.08
CA GLU A 403 -28.80 -29.99 0.80
C GLU A 403 -28.57 -29.01 -0.35
N VAL A 404 -27.72 -29.41 -1.29
CA VAL A 404 -27.37 -28.62 -2.47
C VAL A 404 -27.49 -29.48 -3.73
N ARG A 405 -27.75 -28.81 -4.85
CA ARG A 405 -27.74 -29.40 -6.18
C ARG A 405 -26.56 -28.86 -6.96
N TYR A 406 -25.65 -29.76 -7.34
CA TYR A 406 -24.59 -29.49 -8.29
C TYR A 406 -25.09 -29.79 -9.71
N ARG A 407 -24.82 -28.89 -10.67
CA ARG A 407 -25.08 -29.10 -12.10
C ARG A 407 -24.00 -28.42 -12.94
N ASP A 408 -23.20 -29.22 -13.64
CA ASP A 408 -22.26 -28.77 -14.68
C ASP A 408 -21.40 -27.55 -14.32
N GLY A 409 -20.92 -27.49 -13.08
CA GLY A 409 -20.10 -26.38 -12.59
C GLY A 409 -20.86 -25.26 -11.89
N GLU A 410 -22.14 -25.45 -11.57
CA GLU A 410 -22.93 -24.57 -10.72
C GLU A 410 -23.41 -25.31 -9.47
N LEU A 411 -23.50 -24.59 -8.36
CA LEU A 411 -24.02 -25.10 -7.09
C LEU A 411 -25.23 -24.25 -6.68
N LEU A 412 -26.35 -24.92 -6.43
CA LEU A 412 -27.60 -24.28 -6.01
C LEU A 412 -28.02 -24.84 -4.67
N LEU A 413 -28.36 -23.97 -3.72
CA LEU A 413 -28.98 -24.40 -2.47
C LEU A 413 -30.39 -24.93 -2.76
N VAL A 414 -30.71 -26.12 -2.24
CA VAL A 414 -32.08 -26.61 -2.26
C VAL A 414 -32.78 -26.02 -1.06
N GLU A 415 -33.43 -24.87 -1.25
CA GLU A 415 -34.32 -24.33 -0.23
C GLU A 415 -35.50 -25.28 -0.06
N GLY A 416 -35.67 -25.80 1.15
CA GLY A 416 -36.83 -26.63 1.49
C GLY A 416 -38.12 -25.86 1.24
N GLN A 417 -39.08 -26.52 0.60
CA GLN A 417 -40.48 -26.09 0.61
C GLN A 417 -41.03 -26.00 2.03
#